data_AF-A0A7S9WX73-F1
#
_entry.id   AF-A0A7S9WX73-F1
#
_cell.length_a   1.000
_cell.length_b   1.000
_cell.length_c   1.000
_cell.angle_alpha   90.00
_cell.angle_beta   90.00
_cell.angle_gamma   90.00
#
_symmetry.space_group_name_H-M   'P 1'
#
loop_
_entity.id
_entity.type
_entity.pdbx_description
1 polymer ?
#
loop_
_entity_poly.entity_id
_entity_poly.type
_entity_poly.pdbx_seq_one_letter_code
_entity_poly.pdbx_strand_id
1 'polypeptide(L)'
;MLDIMEFVIIDDGSPLKYEIPDFNLNLCWIKINENIKWNQSGARNLGALSAKSDKLIITDLDHIFYEDTLKFIANYAFKKHEIYKFRRTHIHRNNFISGNYPSHGNVFTMSRGVFLKYFGYDEEFAGNYDYEDNFCAEYFDALGFKRKYITKRKYFYRERDDNDVNRKSSYHSLNRDDSQNKIIYEKKKEKMKKYGAMVAHSRIFLNFNWQVLSEQFIKNIPENTIKRKFWLLNYFK
;
A
#
# COMPACT_ATOMS: atom_id res chain seq x y z
N MET A 1 -15.86 8.84 7.78
CA MET A 1 -14.89 8.06 6.97
C MET A 1 -13.48 8.15 7.55
N LEU A 2 -12.93 9.34 7.76
CA LEU A 2 -11.59 9.52 8.30
C LEU A 2 -11.41 8.94 9.72
N ASP A 3 -12.49 8.89 10.50
CA ASP A 3 -12.61 8.28 11.82
C ASP A 3 -12.32 6.77 11.86
N ILE A 4 -12.47 6.07 10.73
CA ILE A 4 -12.26 4.62 10.61
C ILE A 4 -11.09 4.26 9.67
N MET A 5 -10.30 5.25 9.27
CA MET A 5 -9.11 5.06 8.42
C MET A 5 -7.85 5.45 9.16
N GLU A 6 -6.76 4.79 8.82
CA GLU A 6 -5.41 5.12 9.22
C GLU A 6 -4.57 5.39 7.98
N PHE A 7 -3.72 6.41 8.04
CA PHE A 7 -2.72 6.71 7.03
C PHE A 7 -1.35 6.34 7.59
N VAL A 8 -0.63 5.47 6.90
CA VAL A 8 0.76 5.14 7.21
C VAL A 8 1.62 5.67 6.07
N ILE A 9 2.44 6.67 6.37
CA ILE A 9 3.35 7.29 5.40
C ILE A 9 4.76 6.82 5.73
N ILE A 10 5.43 6.25 4.74
CA ILE A 10 6.82 5.82 4.83
C ILE A 10 7.67 6.75 3.96
N ASP A 11 8.49 7.56 4.61
CA ASP A 11 9.58 8.28 3.97
C ASP A 11 10.79 7.34 3.82
N ASP A 12 11.03 6.91 2.58
CA ASP A 12 12.11 6.00 2.20
C ASP A 12 13.47 6.73 2.09
N GLY A 13 13.90 7.35 3.19
CA GLY A 13 15.22 7.98 3.29
C GLY A 13 15.38 9.29 2.50
N SER A 14 14.30 10.04 2.27
CA SER A 14 14.36 11.30 1.50
C SER A 14 15.35 12.30 2.12
N PRO A 15 16.16 13.01 1.32
CA PRO A 15 17.12 14.00 1.83
C PRO A 15 16.45 15.33 2.22
N LEU A 16 15.13 15.43 2.03
CA LEU A 16 14.37 16.66 2.28
C LEU A 16 14.20 16.89 3.78
N LYS A 17 14.35 18.16 4.18
CA LYS A 17 13.86 18.65 5.46
C LYS A 17 12.44 19.15 5.27
N TYR A 18 11.55 18.71 6.13
CA TYR A 18 10.15 19.12 6.13
C TYR A 18 9.62 19.08 7.56
N GLU A 19 8.66 19.93 7.84
CA GLU A 19 7.85 19.85 9.05
C GLU A 19 6.61 19.02 8.75
N ILE A 20 6.19 18.19 9.70
CA ILE A 20 4.95 17.42 9.60
C ILE A 20 3.85 18.27 10.23
N PRO A 21 2.85 18.75 9.47
CA PRO A 21 1.74 19.52 10.02
C PRO A 21 0.93 18.70 11.05
N ASP A 22 0.25 19.38 11.98
CA ASP A 22 -0.78 18.77 12.82
C ASP A 22 -2.03 18.52 11.97
N PHE A 23 -2.19 17.29 11.49
CA PHE A 23 -3.38 16.82 10.81
C PHE A 23 -4.37 16.27 11.83
N ASN A 24 -5.65 16.65 11.69
CA ASN A 24 -6.73 15.96 12.38
C ASN A 24 -7.06 14.63 11.68
N LEU A 25 -6.10 13.70 11.64
CA LEU A 25 -6.16 12.39 10.98
C LEU A 25 -5.54 11.33 11.88
N ASN A 26 -5.93 10.06 11.70
CA ASN A 26 -5.17 8.95 12.24
C ASN A 26 -3.97 8.71 11.32
N LEU A 27 -2.79 9.18 11.72
CA LEU A 27 -1.60 9.21 10.91
C LEU A 27 -0.41 8.63 11.66
N CYS A 28 0.34 7.76 11.00
CA CYS A 28 1.67 7.34 11.41
C CYS A 28 2.65 7.72 10.29
N TRP A 29 3.60 8.61 10.60
CA TRP A 29 4.64 9.02 9.67
C TRP A 29 5.98 8.46 10.13
N ILE A 30 6.59 7.62 9.31
CA ILE A 30 7.82 6.90 9.62
C ILE A 30 8.86 7.26 8.57
N LYS A 31 10.11 7.44 9.01
CA LYS A 31 11.25 7.67 8.13
C LYS A 31 12.26 6.54 8.28
N ILE A 32 12.67 5.95 7.16
CA ILE A 32 13.81 5.04 7.07
C ILE A 32 15.08 5.88 7.18
N ASN A 33 16.01 5.44 8.02
CA ASN A 33 17.20 6.23 8.36
C ASN A 33 18.26 6.16 7.24
N GLU A 34 18.29 5.04 6.52
CA GLU A 34 19.21 4.78 5.43
C GLU A 34 18.64 5.26 4.08
N ASN A 35 19.49 5.88 3.27
CA ASN A 35 19.16 6.22 1.88
C ASN A 35 19.46 5.02 0.97
N ILE A 36 18.53 4.06 0.94
CA ILE A 36 18.62 2.86 0.12
C ILE A 36 17.99 3.17 -1.24
N LYS A 37 18.76 3.03 -2.32
CA LYS A 37 18.22 3.24 -3.67
C LYS A 37 17.09 2.24 -3.93
N TRP A 38 15.98 2.69 -4.51
CA TRP A 38 14.89 1.81 -4.95
C TRP A 38 14.39 0.84 -3.85
N ASN A 39 14.14 1.32 -2.64
CA ASN A 39 13.75 0.50 -1.49
C ASN A 39 12.22 0.40 -1.30
N GLN A 40 11.50 0.36 -2.42
CA GLN A 40 10.05 0.33 -2.42
C GLN A 40 9.48 -0.93 -1.75
N SER A 41 10.16 -2.07 -1.89
CA SER A 41 9.81 -3.33 -1.22
C SER A 41 9.89 -3.19 0.31
N GLY A 42 11.03 -2.70 0.82
CA GLY A 42 11.25 -2.46 2.25
C GLY A 42 10.28 -1.43 2.82
N ALA A 43 10.11 -0.30 2.14
CA ALA A 43 9.17 0.75 2.57
C ALA A 43 7.73 0.22 2.67
N ARG A 44 7.26 -0.57 1.69
CA ARG A 44 5.91 -1.17 1.75
C ARG A 44 5.75 -2.19 2.86
N ASN A 45 6.77 -3.03 3.07
CA ASN A 45 6.79 -3.99 4.17
C ASN A 45 6.71 -3.27 5.53
N LEU A 46 7.47 -2.19 5.70
CA LEU A 46 7.44 -1.38 6.92
C LEU A 46 6.07 -0.75 7.13
N GLY A 47 5.46 -0.22 6.06
CA GLY A 47 4.10 0.33 6.11
C GLY A 47 3.06 -0.71 6.53
N ALA A 48 3.12 -1.91 5.95
CA ALA A 48 2.24 -3.01 6.31
C ALA A 48 2.48 -3.52 7.74
N LEU A 49 3.73 -3.53 8.21
CA LEU A 49 4.07 -3.91 9.59
C LEU A 49 3.50 -2.90 10.59
N SER A 50 3.59 -1.61 10.27
CA SER A 50 3.24 -0.51 11.17
C SER A 50 1.74 -0.21 11.18
N ALA A 51 0.99 -0.64 10.16
CA ALA A 51 -0.45 -0.47 10.09
C ALA A 51 -1.18 -1.22 11.22
N LYS A 52 -2.15 -0.55 11.85
CA LYS A 52 -2.98 -1.07 12.95
C LYS A 52 -4.19 -1.84 12.42
N SER A 53 -4.68 -1.48 11.23
CA SER A 53 -5.83 -2.15 10.57
C SER A 53 -5.42 -3.46 9.89
N ASP A 54 -6.31 -4.48 9.90
CA ASP A 54 -6.11 -5.67 9.06
C ASP A 54 -6.45 -5.42 7.58
N LYS A 55 -7.26 -4.42 7.24
CA LYS A 55 -7.54 -4.10 5.83
C LYS A 55 -6.47 -3.14 5.31
N LEU A 56 -5.59 -3.63 4.44
CA LEU A 56 -4.56 -2.81 3.82
C LEU A 56 -4.99 -2.29 2.45
N ILE A 57 -4.63 -1.04 2.19
CA ILE A 57 -4.49 -0.48 0.84
C ILE A 57 -3.01 -0.16 0.67
N ILE A 58 -2.35 -0.83 -0.26
CA ILE A 58 -0.98 -0.49 -0.66
C ILE A 58 -1.10 0.36 -1.93
N THR A 59 -0.43 1.51 -1.93
CA THR A 59 -0.45 2.46 -3.03
C THR A 59 0.79 3.34 -2.99
N ASP A 60 1.15 3.89 -4.15
CA ASP A 60 2.14 4.96 -4.25
C ASP A 60 1.47 6.31 -3.89
N LEU A 61 2.29 7.30 -3.55
CA LEU A 61 1.84 8.63 -3.10
C LEU A 61 1.18 9.46 -4.22
N ASP A 62 1.42 9.12 -5.49
CA ASP A 62 0.90 9.78 -6.68
C ASP A 62 -0.48 9.27 -7.10
N HIS A 63 -1.24 8.71 -6.16
CA HIS A 63 -2.59 8.23 -6.39
C HIS A 63 -3.62 8.93 -5.50
N ILE A 64 -4.84 9.07 -6.01
CA ILE A 64 -5.99 9.66 -5.32
C ILE A 64 -7.15 8.67 -5.40
N PHE A 65 -7.60 8.22 -4.22
CA PHE A 65 -8.79 7.38 -4.09
C PHE A 65 -10.04 8.25 -3.89
N TYR A 66 -11.11 7.91 -4.60
CA TYR A 66 -12.42 8.53 -4.34
C TYR A 66 -13.01 8.03 -3.02
N GLU A 67 -13.73 8.89 -2.31
CA GLU A 67 -14.31 8.59 -1.00
C GLU A 67 -15.20 7.35 -1.02
N ASP A 68 -16.02 7.18 -2.06
CA ASP A 68 -16.90 6.01 -2.22
C ASP A 68 -16.12 4.70 -2.38
N THR A 69 -14.94 4.74 -3.00
CA THR A 69 -14.04 3.59 -3.11
C THR A 69 -13.47 3.21 -1.75
N LEU A 70 -13.05 4.21 -0.96
CA LEU A 70 -12.55 3.99 0.41
C LEU A 70 -13.65 3.46 1.34
N LYS A 71 -14.86 4.04 1.27
CA LYS A 71 -16.05 3.53 1.97
C LYS A 71 -16.36 2.09 1.59
N PHE A 72 -16.27 1.75 0.31
CA PHE A 72 -16.46 0.37 -0.14
C PHE A 72 -15.41 -0.56 0.46
N ILE A 73 -14.12 -0.22 0.36
CA ILE A 73 -13.02 -1.02 0.91
C ILE A 73 -13.20 -1.26 2.41
N ALA A 74 -13.50 -0.21 3.17
CA ALA A 74 -13.69 -0.27 4.61
C ALA A 74 -14.82 -1.23 5.01
N ASN A 75 -15.90 -1.31 4.22
CA ASN A 75 -17.06 -2.16 4.50
C ASN A 75 -16.99 -3.53 3.83
N TYR A 76 -16.13 -3.73 2.83
CA TYR A 76 -16.09 -4.97 2.06
C TYR A 76 -15.40 -6.10 2.83
N ALA A 77 -16.02 -7.29 2.86
CA ALA A 77 -15.47 -8.46 3.52
C ALA A 77 -14.45 -9.15 2.60
N PHE A 78 -13.16 -8.87 2.81
CA PHE A 78 -12.09 -9.53 2.08
C PHE A 78 -11.99 -11.00 2.43
N LYS A 79 -11.90 -11.84 1.41
CA LYS A 79 -11.67 -13.28 1.59
C LYS A 79 -10.18 -13.56 1.70
N LYS A 80 -9.86 -14.58 2.49
CA LYS A 80 -8.52 -15.15 2.53
C LYS A 80 -8.15 -15.70 1.13
N HIS A 81 -6.89 -15.57 0.74
CA HIS A 81 -6.38 -15.96 -0.60
C HIS A 81 -6.95 -15.17 -1.79
N GLU A 82 -7.44 -13.94 -1.56
CA GLU A 82 -7.83 -13.02 -2.62
C GLU A 82 -7.08 -11.70 -2.50
N ILE A 83 -6.69 -11.15 -3.64
CA ILE A 83 -6.08 -9.82 -3.77
C ILE A 83 -7.03 -8.98 -4.61
N TYR A 84 -7.47 -7.83 -4.11
CA TYR A 84 -8.43 -6.99 -4.81
C TYR A 84 -7.76 -5.80 -5.45
N LYS A 85 -8.06 -5.59 -6.73
CA LYS A 85 -7.57 -4.51 -7.58
C LYS A 85 -8.72 -3.58 -7.93
N PHE A 86 -8.44 -2.30 -8.09
CA PHE A 86 -9.41 -1.29 -8.46
C PHE A 86 -9.09 -0.78 -9.86
N ARG A 87 -10.09 -0.40 -10.63
CA ARG A 87 -9.82 0.21 -11.94
C ARG A 87 -9.47 1.68 -11.75
N ARG A 88 -8.70 2.21 -12.71
CA ARG A 88 -8.36 3.63 -12.73
C ARG A 88 -9.33 4.44 -13.58
N THR A 89 -9.54 5.68 -13.18
CA THR A 89 -10.03 6.76 -14.05
C THR A 89 -8.84 7.54 -14.58
N HIS A 90 -8.94 7.98 -15.83
CA HIS A 90 -7.97 8.85 -16.49
C HIS A 90 -8.69 10.14 -16.91
N ILE A 91 -8.14 11.28 -16.49
CA ILE A 91 -8.62 12.61 -16.87
C ILE A 91 -7.86 13.00 -18.15
N HIS A 92 -8.58 13.14 -19.26
CA HIS A 92 -8.00 13.56 -20.53
C HIS A 92 -7.79 15.08 -20.56
N ARG A 93 -6.97 15.57 -21.51
CA ARG A 93 -6.66 17.01 -21.67
C ARG A 93 -7.89 17.90 -21.87
N ASN A 94 -9.00 17.34 -22.34
CA ASN A 94 -10.29 18.02 -22.49
C ASN A 94 -11.20 17.88 -21.25
N ASN A 95 -10.64 17.50 -20.10
CA ASN A 95 -11.35 17.19 -18.84
C ASN A 95 -12.35 16.02 -18.94
N PHE A 96 -12.32 15.24 -20.03
CA PHE A 96 -13.11 14.03 -20.13
C PHE A 96 -12.55 12.97 -19.17
N ILE A 97 -13.39 12.47 -18.26
CA ILE A 97 -13.03 11.40 -17.34
C ILE A 97 -13.43 10.08 -17.99
N SER A 98 -12.42 9.31 -18.37
CA SER A 98 -12.59 7.94 -18.86
C SER A 98 -12.31 6.95 -17.74
N GLY A 99 -13.27 6.08 -17.46
CA GLY A 99 -13.09 5.01 -16.47
C GLY A 99 -12.50 3.74 -17.05
N ASN A 100 -12.32 2.74 -16.19
CA ASN A 100 -12.07 1.35 -16.57
C ASN A 100 -10.63 1.02 -17.04
N TYR A 101 -9.64 1.86 -16.76
CA TYR A 101 -8.23 1.52 -17.01
C TYR A 101 -7.76 0.41 -16.06
N PRO A 102 -6.81 -0.44 -16.47
CA PRO A 102 -6.19 -1.42 -15.58
C PRO A 102 -5.61 -0.74 -14.33
N SER A 103 -5.61 -1.47 -13.22
CA SER A 103 -4.98 -1.03 -11.98
C SER A 103 -3.47 -0.90 -12.18
N HIS A 104 -2.86 0.07 -11.50
CA HIS A 104 -1.40 0.12 -11.30
C HIS A 104 -0.91 -1.18 -10.64
N GLY A 105 0.28 -1.65 -11.01
CA GLY A 105 0.86 -2.91 -10.49
C GLY A 105 0.85 -2.95 -8.96
N ASN A 106 1.21 -1.81 -8.38
CA ASN A 106 1.39 -1.63 -6.95
C ASN A 106 0.19 -1.12 -6.15
N VAL A 107 -0.98 -1.00 -6.79
CA VAL A 107 -2.20 -0.63 -6.09
C VAL A 107 -3.08 -1.85 -5.88
N PHE A 108 -3.23 -2.31 -4.64
CA PHE A 108 -4.10 -3.42 -4.30
C PHE A 108 -4.54 -3.40 -2.84
N THR A 109 -5.52 -4.23 -2.52
CA THR A 109 -6.01 -4.41 -1.16
C THR A 109 -6.08 -5.88 -0.80
N MET A 110 -5.72 -6.18 0.45
CA MET A 110 -5.80 -7.52 1.04
C MET A 110 -5.73 -7.41 2.57
N SER A 111 -5.80 -8.55 3.26
CA SER A 111 -5.56 -8.62 4.70
C SER A 111 -4.08 -8.41 5.02
N ARG A 112 -3.78 -7.59 6.03
CA ARG A 112 -2.45 -7.33 6.60
C ARG A 112 -1.83 -8.61 7.12
N GLY A 113 -2.59 -9.38 7.90
CA GLY A 113 -2.12 -10.66 8.42
C GLY A 113 -1.77 -11.63 7.30
N VAL A 114 -2.52 -11.63 6.21
CA VAL A 114 -2.20 -12.47 5.04
C VAL A 114 -0.94 -11.96 4.32
N PHE A 115 -0.82 -10.66 4.09
CA PHE A 115 0.35 -10.06 3.45
C PHE A 115 1.64 -10.42 4.22
N LEU A 116 1.66 -10.19 5.53
CA LEU A 116 2.81 -10.48 6.39
C LEU A 116 3.09 -11.97 6.55
N LYS A 117 2.04 -12.82 6.60
CA LYS A 117 2.19 -14.27 6.66
C LYS A 117 2.98 -14.83 5.47
N TYR A 118 2.85 -14.22 4.30
CA TYR A 118 3.55 -14.59 3.08
C TYR A 118 4.68 -13.62 2.75
N PHE A 119 5.30 -13.03 3.78
CA PHE A 119 6.54 -12.23 3.70
C PHE A 119 6.46 -10.91 2.93
N GLY A 120 5.30 -10.51 2.43
CA GLY A 120 5.09 -9.23 1.76
C GLY A 120 5.83 -9.11 0.42
N TYR A 121 6.49 -7.97 0.20
CA TYR A 121 7.41 -7.79 -0.93
C TYR A 121 8.77 -8.41 -0.61
N ASP A 122 9.45 -8.90 -1.64
CA ASP A 122 10.79 -9.45 -1.50
C ASP A 122 11.85 -8.33 -1.51
N GLU A 123 12.52 -8.13 -0.38
CA GLU A 123 13.51 -7.07 -0.21
C GLU A 123 14.85 -7.35 -0.91
N GLU A 124 15.05 -8.53 -1.49
CA GLU A 124 16.23 -8.80 -2.35
C GLU A 124 16.24 -7.92 -3.61
N PHE A 125 15.10 -7.37 -4.01
CA PHE A 125 15.01 -6.40 -5.12
C PHE A 125 15.37 -4.97 -4.72
N ALA A 126 15.49 -4.66 -3.42
CA ALA A 126 15.90 -3.34 -2.97
C ALA A 126 17.33 -3.03 -3.43
N GLY A 127 17.62 -1.76 -3.74
CA GLY A 127 18.91 -1.32 -4.27
C GLY A 127 18.90 -1.05 -5.78
N ASN A 128 17.98 -1.65 -6.52
CA ASN A 128 17.89 -1.57 -7.98
C ASN A 128 16.45 -1.33 -8.45
N TYR A 129 16.30 -0.82 -9.67
CA TYR A 129 14.99 -0.49 -10.22
C TYR A 129 14.24 -1.75 -10.65
N ASP A 130 12.92 -1.77 -10.42
CA ASP A 130 11.93 -2.66 -11.05
C ASP A 130 11.91 -4.12 -10.55
N TYR A 131 10.96 -4.89 -11.09
CA TYR A 131 10.67 -6.32 -10.89
C TYR A 131 10.14 -6.73 -9.52
N GLU A 132 10.17 -5.88 -8.50
CA GLU A 132 9.67 -6.26 -7.17
C GLU A 132 8.16 -6.45 -7.16
N ASP A 133 7.42 -5.64 -7.94
CA ASP A 133 5.98 -5.72 -8.10
C ASP A 133 5.54 -6.89 -8.99
N ASN A 134 6.26 -7.12 -10.09
CA ASN A 134 6.07 -8.27 -10.97
C ASN A 134 6.31 -9.57 -10.20
N PHE A 135 7.40 -9.65 -9.44
CA PHE A 135 7.70 -10.83 -8.62
C PHE A 135 6.64 -11.02 -7.54
N CYS A 136 6.24 -9.96 -6.83
CA CYS A 136 5.18 -10.02 -5.83
C CYS A 136 3.87 -10.60 -6.42
N ALA A 137 3.45 -10.11 -7.59
CA ALA A 137 2.26 -10.61 -8.27
C ALA A 137 2.38 -12.11 -8.64
N GLU A 138 3.49 -12.52 -9.25
CA GLU A 138 3.72 -13.93 -9.62
C GLU A 138 3.85 -14.85 -8.39
N TYR A 139 4.47 -14.36 -7.32
CA TYR A 139 4.64 -15.08 -6.06
C TYR A 139 3.29 -15.40 -5.42
N PHE A 140 2.39 -14.42 -5.33
CA PHE A 140 1.03 -14.66 -4.83
C PHE A 140 0.22 -15.57 -5.74
N ASP A 141 0.34 -15.44 -7.06
CA ASP A 141 -0.30 -16.36 -8.00
C ASP A 141 0.18 -17.80 -7.80
N ALA A 142 1.49 -18.01 -7.63
CA ALA A 142 2.08 -19.32 -7.38
C ALA A 142 1.70 -19.92 -6.02
N LEU A 143 1.33 -19.07 -5.04
CA LEU A 143 0.70 -19.48 -3.78
C LEU A 143 -0.81 -19.78 -3.92
N GLY A 144 -1.39 -19.64 -5.11
CA GLY A 144 -2.79 -19.92 -5.40
C GLY A 144 -3.75 -18.77 -5.08
N PHE A 145 -3.25 -17.54 -4.93
CA PHE A 145 -4.12 -16.38 -4.69
C PHE A 145 -4.88 -16.00 -5.96
N LYS A 146 -6.10 -15.50 -5.79
CA LYS A 146 -6.92 -15.00 -6.89
C LYS A 146 -6.90 -13.48 -6.91
N ARG A 147 -6.42 -12.89 -8.01
CA ARG A 147 -6.53 -11.45 -8.27
C ARG A 147 -7.93 -11.12 -8.79
N LYS A 148 -8.65 -10.26 -8.07
CA LYS A 148 -10.02 -9.85 -8.40
C LYS A 148 -10.09 -8.37 -8.67
N TYR A 149 -10.62 -8.00 -9.83
CA TYR A 149 -11.00 -6.63 -10.09
C TYR A 149 -12.36 -6.35 -9.47
N ILE A 150 -12.45 -5.27 -8.68
CA ILE A 150 -13.73 -4.71 -8.28
C ILE A 150 -14.32 -4.02 -9.52
N THR A 151 -15.25 -4.70 -10.20
CA THR A 151 -15.79 -4.29 -11.52
C THR A 151 -17.01 -3.39 -11.44
N LYS A 152 -17.53 -3.10 -10.24
CA LYS A 152 -18.63 -2.14 -10.09
C LYS A 152 -18.16 -0.79 -10.62
N ARG A 153 -18.81 -0.28 -11.68
CA ARG A 153 -18.46 0.93 -12.45
C ARG A 153 -18.60 2.26 -11.67
N LYS A 154 -18.34 2.25 -10.37
CA LYS A 154 -18.32 3.42 -9.49
C LYS A 154 -17.13 3.45 -8.53
N TYR A 155 -16.41 2.34 -8.35
CA TYR A 155 -15.27 2.29 -7.44
C TYR A 155 -13.98 2.37 -8.24
N PHE A 156 -13.38 3.55 -8.23
CA PHE A 156 -12.17 3.88 -8.95
C PHE A 156 -11.20 4.67 -8.06
N TYR A 157 -9.99 4.82 -8.57
CA TYR A 157 -9.01 5.80 -8.12
C TYR A 157 -8.36 6.40 -9.37
N ARG A 158 -7.60 7.48 -9.22
CA ARG A 158 -6.84 8.09 -10.32
C ARG A 158 -5.39 8.32 -9.91
N GLU A 159 -4.53 8.48 -10.89
CA GLU A 159 -3.22 9.06 -10.66
C GLU A 159 -3.35 10.58 -10.47
N ARG A 160 -2.40 11.15 -9.73
CA ARG A 160 -2.18 12.58 -9.62
C ARG A 160 -1.64 13.11 -10.93
N ASP A 161 -2.23 14.17 -11.46
CA ASP A 161 -1.76 14.84 -12.68
C ASP A 161 -0.96 16.12 -12.35
N ASP A 162 -0.57 16.88 -13.37
CA ASP A 162 0.22 18.11 -13.22
C ASP A 162 -0.53 19.23 -12.46
N ASN A 163 -1.86 19.13 -12.30
CA ASN A 163 -2.62 20.04 -11.44
C ASN A 163 -2.55 19.63 -9.96
N ASP A 164 -2.30 18.36 -9.66
CA ASP A 164 -2.17 17.87 -8.29
C ASP A 164 -0.75 17.99 -7.76
N VAL A 165 0.27 17.76 -8.61
CA VAL A 165 1.68 17.84 -8.22
C VAL A 165 2.55 18.28 -9.38
N ASN A 166 3.56 19.12 -9.11
CA ASN A 166 4.56 19.44 -10.12
C ASN A 166 5.48 18.23 -10.33
N ARG A 167 5.18 17.40 -11.33
CA ARG A 167 5.94 16.17 -11.61
C ARG A 167 7.41 16.43 -11.91
N LYS A 168 7.75 17.58 -12.52
CA LYS A 168 9.14 17.92 -12.88
C LYS A 168 10.03 18.14 -11.65
N SER A 169 9.47 18.66 -10.56
CA SER A 169 10.22 18.95 -9.33
C SER A 169 10.09 17.85 -8.27
N SER A 170 9.07 16.99 -8.37
CA SER A 170 8.70 16.07 -7.29
C SER A 170 9.18 14.63 -7.51
N TYR A 171 9.55 14.25 -8.73
CA TYR A 171 10.03 12.91 -9.03
C TYR A 171 11.54 12.82 -8.77
N HIS A 172 11.99 11.66 -8.28
CA HIS A 172 13.41 11.44 -8.04
C HIS A 172 14.23 11.43 -9.34
N SER A 173 15.54 11.67 -9.23
CA SER A 173 16.48 11.63 -10.35
C SER A 173 17.26 10.31 -10.49
N LEU A 174 16.87 9.25 -9.75
CA LEU A 174 17.51 7.94 -9.83
C LEU A 174 17.47 7.36 -11.25
N ASN A 175 18.59 6.76 -11.67
CA ASN A 175 18.67 6.03 -12.93
C ASN A 175 17.82 4.75 -12.86
N ARG A 176 17.01 4.53 -13.89
CA ARG A 176 16.11 3.39 -14.04
C ARG A 176 16.81 2.25 -14.79
N ASP A 177 17.83 1.67 -14.15
CA ASP A 177 18.53 0.48 -14.64
C ASP A 177 17.97 -0.76 -13.94
N ASP A 178 17.33 -1.62 -14.73
CA ASP A 178 16.63 -2.82 -14.28
C ASP A 178 17.49 -4.10 -14.45
N SER A 179 18.72 -3.98 -14.98
CA SER A 179 19.53 -5.12 -15.41
C SER A 179 19.84 -6.11 -14.27
N GLN A 180 20.15 -5.61 -13.07
CA GLN A 180 20.41 -6.45 -11.90
C GLN A 180 19.14 -7.15 -11.42
N ASN A 181 18.04 -6.41 -11.27
CA ASN A 181 16.78 -6.98 -10.78
C ASN A 181 16.16 -7.95 -11.78
N LYS A 182 16.39 -7.77 -13.08
CA LYS A 182 16.02 -8.75 -14.11
C LYS A 182 16.70 -10.10 -13.89
N ILE A 183 18.00 -10.11 -13.55
CA ILE A 183 18.74 -11.36 -13.27
C ILE A 183 18.19 -12.03 -12.01
N ILE A 184 17.91 -11.26 -10.96
CA ILE A 184 17.32 -11.76 -9.71
C ILE A 184 15.94 -12.36 -9.98
N TYR A 185 15.10 -11.64 -10.73
CA TYR A 185 13.76 -12.05 -11.11
C TYR A 185 13.74 -13.40 -11.84
N GLU A 186 14.54 -13.56 -12.89
CA GLU A 186 14.58 -14.81 -13.65
C GLU A 186 15.05 -16.00 -12.78
N LYS A 187 16.10 -15.81 -11.97
CA LYS A 187 16.56 -16.83 -11.01
C LYS A 187 15.47 -17.23 -10.03
N LYS A 188 14.71 -16.26 -9.50
CA LYS A 188 13.61 -16.52 -8.57
C LYS A 188 12.45 -17.24 -9.25
N LYS A 189 12.13 -16.92 -10.51
CA LYS A 189 11.11 -17.64 -11.29
C LYS A 189 11.48 -19.09 -11.50
N GLU A 190 12.73 -19.38 -11.86
CA GLU A 190 13.23 -20.75 -11.96
C GLU A 190 13.15 -21.49 -10.63
N LYS A 191 13.59 -20.84 -9.54
CA LYS A 191 13.52 -21.39 -8.18
C LYS A 191 12.09 -21.69 -7.75
N MET A 192 11.15 -20.80 -8.09
CA MET A 192 9.72 -20.95 -7.81
C MET A 192 9.12 -22.13 -8.56
N LYS A 193 9.43 -22.28 -9.85
CA LYS A 193 8.98 -23.43 -10.66
C LYS A 193 9.52 -24.76 -10.13
N LYS A 194 10.79 -24.78 -9.69
CA LYS A 194 11.47 -26.02 -9.29
C LYS A 194 11.17 -26.44 -7.85
N TYR A 195 11.05 -25.49 -6.92
CA TYR A 195 11.01 -25.76 -5.48
C TYR A 195 9.80 -25.12 -4.76
N GLY A 196 8.95 -24.38 -5.47
CA GLY A 196 7.78 -23.71 -4.92
C GLY A 196 8.02 -22.26 -4.50
N ALA A 197 6.93 -21.48 -4.46
CA ALA A 197 6.95 -20.04 -4.22
C ALA A 197 7.66 -19.63 -2.93
N MET A 198 7.34 -20.29 -1.80
CA MET A 198 7.93 -19.97 -0.49
C MET A 198 9.46 -20.09 -0.48
N VAL A 199 10.03 -20.99 -1.29
CA VAL A 199 11.48 -21.21 -1.38
C VAL A 199 12.15 -20.15 -2.26
N ALA A 200 11.42 -19.57 -3.22
CA ALA A 200 11.92 -18.52 -4.11
C ALA A 200 12.05 -17.15 -3.43
N HIS A 201 11.15 -16.84 -2.51
CA HIS A 201 11.17 -15.61 -1.73
C HIS A 201 12.38 -15.57 -0.80
N SER A 202 13.08 -14.45 -0.72
CA SER A 202 14.17 -14.25 0.24
C SER A 202 13.63 -14.22 1.68
N ARG A 203 14.52 -14.16 2.67
CA ARG A 203 14.16 -13.93 4.08
C ARG A 203 14.71 -12.61 4.59
N ILE A 204 15.10 -11.72 3.68
CA ILE A 204 15.45 -10.34 3.99
C ILE A 204 14.14 -9.64 4.34
N PHE A 205 14.08 -9.05 5.53
CA PHE A 205 12.91 -8.33 6.00
C PHE A 205 13.34 -7.20 6.92
N LEU A 206 13.07 -5.97 6.50
CA LEU A 206 13.37 -4.72 7.18
C LEU A 206 14.83 -4.66 7.67
N ASN A 207 15.78 -4.93 6.77
CA ASN A 207 17.21 -4.90 7.08
C ASN A 207 17.79 -3.48 7.06
N PHE A 208 17.12 -2.56 7.76
CA PHE A 208 17.46 -1.14 7.89
C PHE A 208 16.82 -0.59 9.17
N ASN A 209 17.24 0.59 9.61
CA ASN A 209 16.67 1.25 10.78
C ASN A 209 15.61 2.28 10.36
N TRP A 210 14.68 2.56 11.25
CA TRP A 210 13.69 3.60 11.02
C TRP A 210 13.33 4.31 12.32
N GLN A 211 12.66 5.44 12.19
CA GLN A 211 12.13 6.22 13.30
C GLN A 211 10.72 6.70 12.99
N VAL A 212 9.87 6.71 14.01
CA VAL A 212 8.54 7.32 13.92
C VAL A 212 8.71 8.82 14.13
N LEU A 213 8.36 9.62 13.12
CA LEU A 213 8.46 11.07 13.17
C LEU A 213 7.22 11.72 13.75
N SER A 214 6.04 11.12 13.53
CA SER A 214 4.78 11.63 14.05
C SER A 214 3.74 10.52 14.20
N GLU A 215 3.03 10.53 15.32
CA GLU A 215 1.75 9.83 15.47
C GLU A 215 0.68 10.85 15.81
N GLN A 216 -0.40 10.83 15.04
CA GLN A 216 -1.52 11.75 15.19
C GLN A 216 -2.83 10.96 15.22
N PHE A 217 -3.81 11.49 15.92
CA PHE A 217 -5.11 10.86 16.11
C PHE A 217 -6.19 11.92 15.95
N ILE A 218 -7.33 11.52 15.40
CA ILE A 218 -8.48 12.40 15.30
C ILE A 218 -8.95 12.79 16.70
N LYS A 219 -9.06 14.10 16.96
CA LYS A 219 -9.43 14.65 18.29
C LYS A 219 -10.91 14.41 18.64
N ASN A 220 -11.78 14.29 17.63
CA ASN A 220 -13.22 14.11 17.80
C ASN A 220 -13.63 12.68 17.47
N ILE A 221 -13.44 11.76 18.41
CA ILE A 221 -14.11 10.45 18.35
C ILE A 221 -15.59 10.70 18.66
N PRO A 222 -16.54 10.43 17.75
CA PRO A 222 -17.95 10.56 18.09
C PRO A 222 -18.27 9.70 19.32
N GLU A 223 -18.93 10.27 20.32
CA GLU A 223 -19.39 9.51 21.48
C GLU A 223 -20.13 8.26 20.97
N ASN A 224 -19.67 7.09 21.44
CA ASN A 224 -20.29 5.81 21.10
C ASN A 224 -21.65 5.71 21.82
N THR A 225 -22.65 6.41 21.29
CA THR A 225 -24.02 6.50 21.82
C THR A 225 -24.68 5.12 21.92
N ILE A 226 -24.22 4.13 21.14
CA ILE A 226 -24.69 2.75 21.20
C ILE A 226 -24.23 2.06 22.50
N LYS A 227 -22.97 2.27 22.95
CA LYS A 227 -22.50 1.71 24.22
C LYS A 227 -23.28 2.23 25.42
N ARG A 228 -23.77 3.48 25.38
CA ARG A 228 -24.53 4.09 26.48
C ARG A 228 -25.94 3.52 26.66
N LYS A 229 -26.61 3.12 25.56
CA LYS A 229 -27.95 2.48 25.63
C LYS A 229 -27.92 1.06 26.21
N PHE A 230 -26.89 0.27 25.89
CA PHE A 230 -26.79 -1.11 26.40
C PHE A 230 -26.20 -1.21 27.81
N TRP A 231 -25.42 -0.23 28.27
CA TRP A 231 -24.94 -0.19 29.65
C TRP A 231 -26.07 -0.03 30.66
N LEU A 232 -27.11 0.76 30.33
CA LEU A 232 -28.29 0.96 31.18
C LEU A 232 -29.20 -0.28 31.25
N LEU A 233 -29.21 -1.14 30.22
CA LEU A 233 -30.01 -2.37 30.19
C LEU A 233 -29.40 -3.51 31.00
N ASN A 234 -28.09 -3.48 31.25
CA ASN A 234 -27.39 -4.50 32.05
C ASN A 234 -27.36 -4.19 33.56
N TYR A 235 -27.91 -3.05 34.00
CA TYR A 235 -28.01 -2.68 35.41
C TYR A 235 -29.36 -3.03 36.07
N PHE A 236 -30.31 -3.57 35.30
CA PHE A 236 -31.66 -3.97 35.76
C PHE A 236 -31.92 -5.48 35.64
N LYS A 237 -30.89 -6.32 35.83
CA LYS A 237 -31.06 -7.76 35.99
C LYS A 237 -30.34 -8.26 37.23
#